data_AF-A0A3B4WPC7-F1
#
_entry.id   AF-A0A3B4WPC7-F1
#
_cell.length_a   1.000
_cell.length_b   1.000
_cell.length_c   1.000
_cell.angle_alpha   90.00
_cell.angle_beta   90.00
_cell.angle_gamma   90.00
#
_symmetry.space_group_name_H-M   'P 1'
#
loop_
_entity.id
_entity.type
_entity.pdbx_description
1 polymer ?
#
loop_
_entity_poly.entity_id
_entity_poly.type
_entity_poly.pdbx_seq_one_letter_code
_entity_poly.pdbx_strand_id
1 'polypeptide(L)'
;KQGPEMRRVQEKIADRLRVPYCLITHDMTEAAFYACAYEFAINAVNSPWCQLFDEDDAKVMEYASDLREFWKRGYGHDINSKSSCILFHDLFSRLDKAANEIKSGQQVTEAVTVQVGHAETLLPLLTLLGFFKDSEALTSTNYATQTERSFRTSHMLPYAANLVLVLYDCGGSDLRLQPLLNEKPVAFSGLTGQQASMPLYQDVKEHYRELL
;
A
#
# COMPACT_ATOMS: atom_id res chain seq x y z
N LYS A 1 -1.99 19.70 6.41
CA LYS A 1 -2.65 20.90 5.81
C LYS A 1 -2.01 22.21 6.25
N GLN A 2 -1.93 22.54 7.54
CA GLN A 2 -1.37 23.82 8.04
C GLN A 2 0.04 23.70 8.66
N GLY A 3 0.66 22.52 8.52
CA GLY A 3 2.01 22.26 9.02
C GLY A 3 3.06 23.14 8.35
N PRO A 4 4.22 23.37 9.00
CA PRO A 4 5.27 24.23 8.47
C PRO A 4 5.80 23.75 7.11
N GLU A 5 5.85 22.44 6.90
CA GLU A 5 6.31 21.83 5.65
C GLU A 5 5.38 22.18 4.48
N MET A 6 4.07 22.00 4.66
CA MET A 6 3.08 22.33 3.64
C MET A 6 3.03 23.84 3.36
N ARG A 7 3.17 24.67 4.40
CA ARG A 7 3.25 26.13 4.22
C ARG A 7 4.43 26.51 3.34
N ARG A 8 5.59 25.89 3.54
CA ARG A 8 6.78 26.12 2.70
C ARG A 8 6.53 25.74 1.24
N VAL A 9 5.81 24.63 0.97
CA VAL A 9 5.41 24.25 -0.40
C VAL A 9 4.52 25.33 -1.01
N GLN A 10 3.50 25.80 -0.28
CA GLN A 10 2.59 26.85 -0.77
C GLN A 10 3.33 28.17 -1.07
N GLU A 11 4.25 28.58 -0.21
CA GLU A 11 5.09 29.78 -0.39
C GLU A 11 5.98 29.64 -1.64
N LYS A 12 6.64 28.49 -1.82
CA LYS A 12 7.47 28.23 -3.03
C LYS A 12 6.65 28.28 -4.31
N ILE A 13 5.43 27.73 -4.32
CA ILE A 13 4.52 27.83 -5.46
C ILE A 13 4.14 29.30 -5.72
N ALA A 14 3.80 30.04 -4.68
CA ALA A 14 3.44 31.45 -4.79
C ALA A 14 4.59 32.30 -5.36
N ASP A 15 5.83 32.05 -4.90
CA ASP A 15 7.05 32.68 -5.42
C ASP A 15 7.27 32.39 -6.90
N ARG A 16 7.17 31.11 -7.30
CA ARG A 16 7.31 30.67 -8.70
C ARG A 16 6.27 31.34 -9.60
N LEU A 17 5.03 31.48 -9.13
CA LEU A 17 3.92 32.10 -9.87
C LEU A 17 3.88 33.63 -9.74
N ARG A 18 4.68 34.24 -8.86
CA ARG A 18 4.70 35.68 -8.55
C ARG A 18 3.33 36.21 -8.08
N VAL A 19 2.68 35.48 -7.19
CA VAL A 19 1.38 35.86 -6.60
C VAL A 19 1.47 35.97 -5.07
N PRO A 20 0.60 36.74 -4.41
CA PRO A 20 0.55 36.80 -2.96
C PRO A 20 0.34 35.42 -2.32
N TYR A 21 1.05 35.15 -1.22
CA TYR A 21 1.01 33.85 -0.53
C TYR A 21 -0.40 33.45 -0.07
N CYS A 22 -1.23 34.43 0.30
CA CYS A 22 -2.60 34.19 0.73
C CYS A 22 -3.52 33.62 -0.36
N LEU A 23 -3.11 33.67 -1.63
CA LEU A 23 -3.88 33.12 -2.74
C LEU A 23 -3.61 31.62 -2.98
N ILE A 24 -2.51 31.07 -2.49
CA ILE A 24 -2.17 29.66 -2.67
C ILE A 24 -2.71 28.84 -1.50
N THR A 25 -3.84 28.19 -1.70
CA THR A 25 -4.44 27.31 -0.70
C THR A 25 -3.87 25.89 -0.77
N HIS A 26 -4.11 25.11 0.30
CA HIS A 26 -3.77 23.68 0.32
C HIS A 26 -4.43 22.93 -0.85
N ASP A 27 -5.71 23.21 -1.10
CA ASP A 27 -6.47 22.48 -2.12
C ASP A 27 -5.99 22.84 -3.54
N MET A 28 -5.55 24.09 -3.76
CA MET A 28 -4.89 24.48 -5.02
C MET A 28 -3.52 23.82 -5.19
N THR A 29 -2.76 23.70 -4.11
CA THR A 29 -1.46 23.00 -4.10
C THR A 29 -1.64 21.53 -4.43
N GLU A 30 -2.62 20.89 -3.79
CA GLU A 30 -2.98 19.49 -4.06
C GLU A 30 -3.47 19.30 -5.51
N ALA A 31 -4.34 20.19 -6.00
CA ALA A 31 -4.81 20.14 -7.38
C ALA A 31 -3.67 20.28 -8.40
N ALA A 32 -2.74 21.20 -8.19
CA ALA A 32 -1.57 21.37 -9.06
C ALA A 32 -0.66 20.13 -9.06
N PHE A 33 -0.45 19.52 -7.89
CA PHE A 33 0.34 18.28 -7.78
C PHE A 33 -0.30 17.12 -8.54
N TYR A 34 -1.62 16.92 -8.40
CA TYR A 34 -2.32 15.88 -9.17
C TYR A 34 -2.47 16.21 -10.65
N ALA A 35 -2.58 17.48 -11.04
CA ALA A 35 -2.54 17.86 -12.45
C ALA A 35 -1.23 17.43 -13.13
N CYS A 36 -0.10 17.63 -12.45
CA CYS A 36 1.19 17.08 -12.88
C CYS A 36 1.12 15.54 -13.02
N ALA A 37 0.70 14.84 -11.95
CA ALA A 37 0.68 13.38 -11.94
C ALA A 37 -0.24 12.79 -13.02
N TYR A 38 -1.43 13.35 -13.22
CA TYR A 38 -2.40 12.88 -14.20
C TYR A 38 -1.98 13.19 -15.64
N GLU A 39 -1.46 14.39 -15.92
CA GLU A 39 -0.96 14.70 -17.27
C GLU A 39 0.23 13.82 -17.64
N PHE A 40 1.11 13.51 -16.68
CA PHE A 40 2.17 12.55 -16.89
C PHE A 40 1.63 11.13 -17.14
N ALA A 41 0.72 10.64 -16.29
CA ALA A 41 0.21 9.27 -16.40
C ALA A 41 -0.63 9.04 -17.67
N ILE A 42 -1.41 10.04 -18.10
CA ILE A 42 -2.34 9.91 -19.23
C ILE A 42 -1.64 10.24 -20.55
N ASN A 43 -0.86 11.31 -20.59
CA ASN A 43 -0.30 11.86 -21.84
C ASN A 43 1.20 11.64 -21.98
N ALA A 44 1.89 11.06 -20.98
CA ALA A 44 3.35 10.98 -20.91
C ALA A 44 4.04 12.36 -21.02
N VAL A 45 3.37 13.42 -20.54
CA VAL A 45 3.88 14.80 -20.59
C VAL A 45 4.37 15.22 -19.22
N ASN A 46 5.62 15.69 -19.16
CA ASN A 46 6.10 16.46 -18.02
C ASN A 46 5.54 17.88 -18.13
N SER A 47 4.43 18.14 -17.45
CA SER A 47 3.70 19.38 -17.62
C SER A 47 4.28 20.54 -16.82
N PRO A 48 3.95 21.80 -17.18
CA PRO A 48 4.35 22.96 -16.37
C PRO A 48 3.90 22.88 -14.91
N TRP A 49 2.82 22.13 -14.61
CA TRP A 49 2.39 21.87 -13.23
C TRP A 49 3.48 21.16 -12.41
N CYS A 50 4.24 20.26 -13.03
CA CYS A 50 5.33 19.56 -12.36
C CYS A 50 6.48 20.50 -11.98
N GLN A 51 6.69 21.59 -12.72
CA GLN A 51 7.75 22.58 -12.45
C GLN A 51 7.45 23.45 -11.21
N LEU A 52 6.23 23.38 -10.68
CA LEU A 52 5.86 24.07 -9.45
C LEU A 52 6.40 23.37 -8.19
N PHE A 53 6.90 22.14 -8.33
CA PHE A 53 7.38 21.31 -7.22
C PHE A 53 8.81 20.85 -7.50
N ASP A 54 9.64 20.81 -6.47
CA ASP A 54 10.86 20.00 -6.50
C ASP A 54 10.68 18.72 -5.67
N GLU A 55 11.73 17.90 -5.58
CA GLU A 55 11.67 16.60 -4.93
C GLU A 55 11.30 16.69 -3.45
N ASP A 56 11.78 17.72 -2.74
CA ASP A 56 11.45 17.92 -1.33
C ASP A 56 9.99 18.34 -1.17
N ASP A 57 9.48 19.20 -2.06
CA ASP A 57 8.05 19.53 -2.11
C ASP A 57 7.20 18.26 -2.37
N ALA A 58 7.64 17.41 -3.29
CA ALA A 58 6.96 16.16 -3.63
C ALA A 58 6.93 15.16 -2.45
N LYS A 59 8.00 15.07 -1.65
CA LYS A 59 8.03 14.25 -0.42
C LYS A 59 7.00 14.73 0.61
N VAL A 60 6.81 16.04 0.74
CA VAL A 60 5.78 16.62 1.62
C VAL A 60 4.37 16.29 1.10
N MET A 61 4.14 16.41 -0.21
CA MET A 61 2.87 16.05 -0.84
C MET A 61 2.56 14.55 -0.68
N GLU A 62 3.56 13.70 -0.88
CA GLU A 62 3.46 12.25 -0.68
C GLU A 62 3.10 11.92 0.78
N TYR A 63 3.79 12.50 1.76
CA TYR A 63 3.47 12.29 3.16
C TYR A 63 2.07 12.76 3.54
N ALA A 64 1.60 13.86 2.94
CA ALA A 64 0.22 14.33 3.12
C ALA A 64 -0.81 13.32 2.58
N SER A 65 -0.51 12.67 1.44
CA SER A 65 -1.33 11.58 0.90
C SER A 65 -1.29 10.35 1.82
N ASP A 66 -0.10 9.96 2.27
CA ASP A 66 0.08 8.81 3.18
C ASP A 66 -0.69 9.01 4.49
N LEU A 67 -0.65 10.21 5.08
CA LEU A 67 -1.45 10.54 6.26
C LEU A 67 -2.94 10.34 6.00
N ARG A 68 -3.46 10.82 4.86
CA ARG A 68 -4.87 10.67 4.53
C ARG A 68 -5.24 9.19 4.45
N GLU A 69 -4.46 8.38 3.75
CA GLU A 69 -4.77 6.97 3.56
C GLU A 69 -4.54 6.14 4.83
N PHE A 70 -3.50 6.42 5.59
CA PHE A 70 -3.23 5.80 6.90
C PHE A 70 -4.43 5.93 7.82
N TRP A 71 -4.95 7.16 7.98
CA TRP A 71 -6.04 7.42 8.92
C TRP A 71 -7.42 7.01 8.40
N LYS A 72 -7.67 7.13 7.10
CA LYS A 72 -8.98 6.79 6.52
C LYS A 72 -9.16 5.31 6.17
N ARG A 73 -8.09 4.60 5.83
CA ARG A 73 -8.17 3.28 5.19
C ARG A 73 -7.12 2.28 5.66
N GLY A 74 -6.03 2.74 6.25
CA GLY A 74 -4.99 1.90 6.82
C GLY A 74 -5.04 1.83 8.34
N TYR A 75 -3.86 1.84 8.97
CA TYR A 75 -3.66 1.56 10.39
C TYR A 75 -4.21 2.60 11.39
N GLY A 76 -4.77 3.71 10.95
CA GLY A 76 -5.28 4.73 11.87
C GLY A 76 -6.43 4.25 12.76
N HIS A 77 -7.27 3.36 12.26
CA HIS A 77 -8.37 2.75 13.03
C HIS A 77 -8.51 1.27 12.68
N ASP A 78 -8.75 0.43 13.69
CA ASP A 78 -8.87 -1.03 13.55
C ASP A 78 -9.99 -1.44 12.55
N ILE A 79 -11.10 -0.69 12.52
CA ILE A 79 -12.21 -0.93 11.59
C ILE A 79 -11.80 -0.80 10.12
N ASN A 80 -10.79 0.02 9.82
CA ASN A 80 -10.35 0.26 8.45
C ASN A 80 -9.85 -1.04 7.83
N SER A 81 -8.88 -1.72 8.45
CA SER A 81 -8.38 -3.02 7.99
C SER A 81 -9.47 -4.10 8.00
N LYS A 82 -10.31 -4.13 9.04
CA LYS A 82 -11.40 -5.12 9.19
C LYS A 82 -12.47 -5.02 8.11
N SER A 83 -12.56 -3.91 7.38
CA SER A 83 -13.43 -3.81 6.20
C SER A 83 -13.10 -4.86 5.12
N SER A 84 -11.88 -5.41 5.11
CA SER A 84 -11.45 -6.46 4.18
C SER A 84 -11.59 -7.89 4.71
N CYS A 85 -12.21 -8.13 5.86
CA CYS A 85 -12.35 -9.50 6.40
C CYS A 85 -13.03 -10.45 5.40
N ILE A 86 -14.07 -10.00 4.68
CA ILE A 86 -14.77 -10.85 3.70
C ILE A 86 -13.82 -11.28 2.56
N LEU A 87 -13.03 -10.34 2.03
CA LEU A 87 -12.04 -10.62 0.98
C LEU A 87 -10.92 -11.53 1.50
N PHE A 88 -10.46 -11.30 2.73
CA PHE A 88 -9.48 -12.14 3.40
C PHE A 88 -9.97 -13.58 3.55
N HIS A 89 -11.21 -13.80 4.00
CA HIS A 89 -11.78 -15.14 4.13
C HIS A 89 -11.98 -15.84 2.79
N ASP A 90 -12.46 -15.15 1.74
CA ASP A 90 -12.56 -15.73 0.39
C ASP A 90 -11.19 -16.17 -0.12
N LEU A 91 -10.17 -15.33 0.06
CA LEU A 91 -8.80 -15.63 -0.32
C LEU A 91 -8.26 -16.89 0.37
N PHE A 92 -8.38 -17.00 1.69
CA PHE A 92 -7.86 -18.15 2.43
C PHE A 92 -8.70 -19.41 2.22
N SER A 93 -10.01 -19.28 1.99
CA SER A 93 -10.87 -20.41 1.63
C SER A 93 -10.45 -21.04 0.30
N ARG A 94 -10.09 -20.23 -0.70
CA ARG A 94 -9.57 -20.70 -1.99
C ARG A 94 -8.21 -21.38 -1.85
N LEU A 95 -7.29 -20.78 -1.09
CA LEU A 95 -5.99 -21.37 -0.80
C LEU A 95 -6.13 -22.71 -0.06
N ASP A 96 -7.04 -22.81 0.90
CA ASP A 96 -7.32 -24.05 1.63
C ASP A 96 -7.90 -25.14 0.73
N LYS A 97 -8.82 -24.78 -0.16
CA LYS A 97 -9.36 -25.72 -1.16
C LYS A 97 -8.24 -26.28 -2.03
N ALA A 98 -7.39 -25.42 -2.60
CA ALA A 98 -6.27 -25.85 -3.42
C ALA A 98 -5.25 -26.69 -2.63
N ALA A 99 -4.92 -26.30 -1.40
CA ALA A 99 -4.03 -27.05 -0.52
C ALA A 99 -4.56 -28.46 -0.21
N ASN A 100 -5.87 -28.60 0.00
CA ASN A 100 -6.52 -29.89 0.27
C ASN A 100 -6.56 -30.78 -0.98
N GLU A 101 -6.81 -30.20 -2.16
CA GLU A 101 -6.76 -30.91 -3.44
C GLU A 101 -5.35 -31.47 -3.68
N ILE A 102 -4.30 -30.63 -3.51
CA ILE A 102 -2.89 -31.04 -3.66
C ILE A 102 -2.54 -32.18 -2.69
N LYS A 103 -2.85 -32.03 -1.39
CA LYS A 103 -2.56 -33.05 -0.37
C LYS A 103 -3.29 -34.37 -0.61
N SER A 104 -4.46 -34.32 -1.26
CA SER A 104 -5.25 -35.50 -1.60
C SER A 104 -4.81 -36.15 -2.93
N GLY A 105 -3.78 -35.61 -3.60
CA GLY A 105 -3.34 -36.05 -4.93
C GLY A 105 -4.36 -35.76 -6.04
N GLN A 106 -5.29 -34.83 -5.80
CA GLN A 106 -6.29 -34.39 -6.78
C GLN A 106 -5.73 -33.27 -7.65
N GLN A 107 -6.28 -33.14 -8.85
CA GLN A 107 -5.98 -32.00 -9.71
C GLN A 107 -6.59 -30.72 -9.12
N VAL A 108 -5.79 -29.65 -9.05
CA VAL A 108 -6.26 -28.35 -8.58
C VAL A 108 -7.34 -27.81 -9.51
N THR A 109 -8.52 -27.53 -8.98
CA THR A 109 -9.70 -27.13 -9.77
C THR A 109 -9.67 -25.65 -10.16
N GLU A 110 -9.18 -24.79 -9.28
CA GLU A 110 -9.07 -23.34 -9.48
C GLU A 110 -7.61 -22.90 -9.31
N ALA A 111 -6.80 -23.11 -10.35
CA ALA A 111 -5.37 -22.80 -10.31
C ALA A 111 -5.06 -21.30 -10.22
N VAL A 112 -5.94 -20.45 -10.76
CA VAL A 112 -5.77 -18.98 -10.77
C VAL A 112 -7.12 -18.32 -10.50
N THR A 113 -7.14 -17.36 -9.58
CA THR A 113 -8.26 -16.43 -9.36
C THR A 113 -7.75 -15.01 -9.54
N VAL A 114 -8.44 -14.22 -10.37
CA VAL A 114 -8.10 -12.80 -10.61
C VAL A 114 -9.26 -11.94 -10.13
N GLN A 115 -8.97 -11.00 -9.23
CA GLN A 115 -9.93 -10.03 -8.73
C GLN A 115 -9.42 -8.63 -9.05
N VAL A 116 -10.32 -7.77 -9.52
CA VAL A 116 -10.01 -6.38 -9.85
C VAL A 116 -10.78 -5.48 -8.90
N GLY A 117 -10.08 -4.54 -8.30
CA GLY A 117 -10.64 -3.59 -7.34
C GLY A 117 -9.98 -2.23 -7.45
N HIS A 118 -10.03 -1.49 -6.36
CA HIS A 118 -9.47 -0.15 -6.24
C HIS A 118 -8.31 -0.13 -5.23
N ALA A 119 -7.52 0.95 -5.24
CA ALA A 119 -6.51 1.18 -4.20
C ALA A 119 -7.15 1.16 -2.80
N GLU A 120 -8.37 1.68 -2.70
CA GLU A 120 -9.17 1.73 -1.47
C GLU A 120 -9.68 0.36 -1.00
N THR A 121 -9.68 -0.67 -1.84
CA THR A 121 -9.97 -2.06 -1.43
C THR A 121 -8.70 -2.87 -1.18
N LEU A 122 -7.63 -2.58 -1.91
CA LEU A 122 -6.34 -3.25 -1.73
C LEU A 122 -5.65 -2.80 -0.43
N LEU A 123 -5.68 -1.50 -0.11
CA LEU A 123 -5.04 -0.97 1.09
C LEU A 123 -5.53 -1.64 2.39
N PRO A 124 -6.85 -1.74 2.66
CA PRO A 124 -7.32 -2.39 3.86
C PRO A 124 -6.94 -3.88 3.94
N LEU A 125 -6.87 -4.59 2.81
CA LEU A 125 -6.39 -5.97 2.77
C LEU A 125 -4.90 -6.04 3.14
N LEU A 126 -4.05 -5.19 2.55
CA LEU A 126 -2.62 -5.14 2.89
C LEU A 126 -2.40 -4.84 4.38
N THR A 127 -3.18 -3.92 4.95
CA THR A 127 -3.06 -3.58 6.37
C THR A 127 -3.65 -4.65 7.29
N LEU A 128 -4.71 -5.35 6.87
CA LEU A 128 -5.25 -6.53 7.57
C LEU A 128 -4.24 -7.68 7.60
N LEU A 129 -3.49 -7.88 6.51
CA LEU A 129 -2.36 -8.80 6.44
C LEU A 129 -1.13 -8.32 7.23
N GLY A 130 -1.16 -7.12 7.83
CA GLY A 130 -0.07 -6.64 8.66
C GLY A 130 1.15 -6.13 7.89
N PHE A 131 1.03 -5.91 6.57
CA PHE A 131 2.14 -5.39 5.76
C PHE A 131 2.35 -3.89 5.96
N PHE A 132 3.62 -3.46 5.92
CA PHE A 132 4.03 -2.05 6.00
C PHE A 132 3.58 -1.32 7.26
N LYS A 133 3.47 -2.04 8.38
CA LYS A 133 3.15 -1.44 9.67
C LYS A 133 4.39 -0.80 10.30
N ASP A 134 4.36 0.52 10.42
CA ASP A 134 5.40 1.27 11.12
C ASP A 134 5.37 1.04 12.64
N SER A 135 6.53 1.24 13.28
CA SER A 135 6.67 1.18 14.75
C SER A 135 5.94 2.34 15.44
N GLU A 136 5.92 3.50 14.79
CA GLU A 136 5.19 4.70 15.23
C GLU A 136 4.12 5.06 14.21
N ALA A 137 2.94 5.45 14.69
CA ALA A 137 1.87 5.90 13.81
C ALA A 137 2.28 7.18 13.04
N LEU A 138 1.84 7.27 11.79
CA LEU A 138 2.00 8.49 10.99
C LEU A 138 1.11 9.58 11.57
N THR A 139 1.69 10.73 11.90
CA THR A 139 0.98 11.90 12.42
C THR A 139 1.30 13.15 11.61
N SER A 140 0.49 14.19 11.78
CA SER A 140 0.73 15.47 11.12
C SER A 140 2.00 16.20 11.59
N THR A 141 2.66 15.72 12.65
CA THR A 141 3.78 16.41 13.31
C THR A 141 5.10 15.64 13.27
N ASN A 142 5.12 14.39 12.78
CA ASN A 142 6.33 13.55 12.77
C ASN A 142 6.89 13.31 11.35
N TYR A 143 6.61 14.20 10.39
CA TYR A 143 7.18 14.13 9.03
C TYR A 143 8.71 13.94 9.04
N ALA A 144 9.41 14.71 9.86
CA ALA A 144 10.88 14.70 9.92
C ALA A 144 11.47 13.36 10.41
N THR A 145 10.73 12.59 11.21
CA THR A 145 11.16 11.26 11.70
C THR A 145 10.61 10.10 10.87
N GLN A 146 9.70 10.39 9.93
CA GLN A 146 9.00 9.40 9.08
C GLN A 146 9.50 9.41 7.63
N THR A 147 10.76 9.80 7.42
CA THR A 147 11.39 9.84 6.09
C THR A 147 11.58 8.43 5.50
N GLU A 148 11.85 7.44 6.36
CA GLU A 148 12.06 6.02 6.00
C GLU A 148 10.87 5.13 6.43
N ARG A 149 9.66 5.70 6.47
CA ARG A 149 8.44 4.98 6.83
C ARG A 149 8.16 3.81 5.88
N SER A 150 7.64 2.72 6.44
CA SER A 150 7.17 1.57 5.68
C SER A 150 5.83 1.87 4.99
N PHE A 151 4.91 2.58 5.67
CA PHE A 151 3.62 2.97 5.10
C PHE A 151 3.79 4.13 4.12
N ARG A 152 4.07 3.78 2.86
CA ARG A 152 4.33 4.74 1.78
C ARG A 152 3.48 4.38 0.55
N THR A 153 2.34 5.05 0.41
CA THR A 153 1.30 4.67 -0.56
C THR A 153 1.74 4.78 -2.01
N SER A 154 2.66 5.69 -2.34
CA SER A 154 3.26 5.79 -3.68
C SER A 154 4.01 4.52 -4.12
N HIS A 155 4.54 3.74 -3.15
CA HIS A 155 5.22 2.47 -3.42
C HIS A 155 4.30 1.26 -3.26
N MET A 156 3.35 1.34 -2.32
CA MET A 156 2.42 0.25 -2.04
C MET A 156 1.31 0.15 -3.10
N LEU A 157 0.79 1.31 -3.52
CA LEU A 157 -0.44 1.43 -4.30
C LEU A 157 -0.27 2.39 -5.50
N PRO A 158 0.75 2.21 -6.35
CA PRO A 158 0.82 2.96 -7.61
C PRO A 158 -0.37 2.63 -8.53
N TYR A 159 -0.48 3.33 -9.66
CA TYR A 159 -1.39 2.89 -10.71
C TYR A 159 -1.09 1.45 -11.13
N ALA A 160 -2.15 0.66 -11.30
CA ALA A 160 -2.08 -0.78 -11.57
C ALA A 160 -1.40 -1.62 -10.46
N ALA A 161 -1.41 -1.13 -9.21
CA ALA A 161 -0.94 -1.90 -8.08
C ALA A 161 -1.64 -3.27 -7.99
N ASN A 162 -0.88 -4.31 -7.64
CA ASN A 162 -1.37 -5.67 -7.57
C ASN A 162 -0.73 -6.42 -6.39
N LEU A 163 -1.53 -7.29 -5.77
CA LEU A 163 -1.08 -8.27 -4.78
C LEU A 163 -1.36 -9.66 -5.34
N VAL A 164 -0.32 -10.49 -5.38
CA VAL A 164 -0.40 -11.89 -5.79
C VAL A 164 0.03 -12.76 -4.63
N LEU A 165 -0.78 -13.77 -4.29
CA LEU A 165 -0.40 -14.82 -3.36
C LEU A 165 -0.20 -16.12 -4.13
N VAL A 166 1.00 -16.66 -4.12
CA VAL A 166 1.36 -17.89 -4.83
C VAL A 166 1.51 -19.03 -3.84
N LEU A 167 0.68 -20.06 -3.97
CA LEU A 167 0.80 -21.31 -3.22
C LEU A 167 1.69 -22.28 -4.00
N TYR A 168 2.87 -22.56 -3.46
CA TYR A 168 3.83 -23.51 -4.02
C TYR A 168 3.68 -24.88 -3.38
N ASP A 169 3.72 -25.93 -4.19
CA ASP A 169 3.96 -27.31 -3.76
C ASP A 169 5.45 -27.64 -3.93
N CYS A 170 6.16 -27.72 -2.81
CA CYS A 170 7.58 -28.07 -2.77
C CYS A 170 7.81 -29.59 -2.61
N GLY A 171 6.76 -30.40 -2.70
CA GLY A 171 6.80 -31.85 -2.52
C GLY A 171 6.77 -32.27 -1.06
N GLY A 172 6.47 -33.56 -0.80
CA GLY A 172 6.48 -34.10 0.56
C GLY A 172 5.47 -33.45 1.52
N SER A 173 4.37 -32.90 1.00
CA SER A 173 3.38 -32.08 1.73
C SER A 173 3.89 -30.70 2.19
N ASP A 174 5.05 -30.24 1.69
CA ASP A 174 5.58 -28.90 1.94
C ASP A 174 4.87 -27.87 1.03
N LEU A 175 3.80 -27.28 1.54
CA LEU A 175 3.11 -26.17 0.90
C LEU A 175 3.62 -24.84 1.46
N ARG A 176 3.96 -23.89 0.57
CA ARG A 176 4.50 -22.58 0.94
C ARG A 176 3.73 -21.46 0.28
N LEU A 177 3.59 -20.33 0.96
CA LEU A 177 2.85 -19.17 0.44
C LEU A 177 3.80 -18.00 0.24
N GLN A 178 3.86 -17.46 -0.99
CA GLN A 178 4.62 -16.26 -1.31
C GLN A 178 3.70 -15.09 -1.63
N PRO A 179 3.77 -13.99 -0.88
CA PRO A 179 3.13 -12.74 -1.26
C PRO A 179 4.06 -11.90 -2.15
N LEU A 180 3.52 -11.40 -3.25
CA LEU A 180 4.16 -10.46 -4.16
C LEU A 180 3.30 -9.20 -4.22
N LEU A 181 3.86 -8.04 -3.88
CA LEU A 181 3.22 -6.73 -4.09
C LEU A 181 3.95 -6.00 -5.20
N ASN A 182 3.22 -5.59 -6.24
CA ASN A 182 3.80 -4.93 -7.42
C ASN A 182 4.99 -5.75 -7.96
N GLU A 183 4.72 -7.06 -8.15
CA GLU A 183 5.66 -8.07 -8.66
C GLU A 183 6.92 -8.27 -7.81
N LYS A 184 6.96 -7.73 -6.59
CA LYS A 184 8.11 -7.86 -5.67
C LYS A 184 7.73 -8.69 -4.45
N PRO A 185 8.55 -9.67 -4.04
CA PRO A 185 8.33 -10.40 -2.80
C PRO A 185 8.23 -9.46 -1.60
N VAL A 186 7.22 -9.68 -0.78
CA VAL A 186 7.08 -9.07 0.54
C VAL A 186 7.14 -10.16 1.61
N ALA A 187 7.48 -9.80 2.84
CA ALA A 187 7.54 -10.74 3.94
C ALA A 187 6.29 -10.59 4.81
N PHE A 188 5.75 -11.71 5.29
CA PHE A 188 4.72 -11.70 6.33
C PHE A 188 5.32 -11.21 7.64
N SER A 189 4.82 -10.08 8.15
CA SER A 189 5.27 -9.48 9.41
C SER A 189 5.16 -10.50 10.55
N GLY A 190 6.25 -10.75 11.27
CA GLY A 190 6.26 -11.71 12.38
C GLY A 190 6.56 -13.17 12.01
N LEU A 191 6.67 -13.50 10.72
CA LEU A 191 7.19 -14.78 10.24
C LEU A 191 8.64 -14.60 9.76
N THR A 192 9.58 -14.43 10.71
CA THR A 192 11.01 -14.20 10.42
C THR A 192 11.86 -15.47 10.57
N GLY A 193 12.74 -15.73 9.58
CA GLY A 193 13.63 -16.90 9.52
C GLY A 193 14.36 -17.01 8.16
N GLN A 194 15.23 -18.03 7.97
CA GLN A 194 16.04 -18.23 6.75
C GLN A 194 15.21 -18.43 5.45
N GLN A 195 13.88 -18.50 5.53
CA GLN A 195 12.91 -18.63 4.44
C GLN A 195 11.78 -17.57 4.51
N ALA A 196 12.06 -16.38 5.08
CA ALA A 196 11.06 -15.35 5.41
C ALA A 196 10.16 -14.86 4.26
N SER A 197 10.58 -15.03 2.99
CA SER A 197 9.75 -14.64 1.83
C SER A 197 8.76 -15.72 1.39
N MET A 198 8.92 -16.97 1.85
CA MET A 198 8.09 -18.13 1.48
C MET A 198 7.91 -19.08 2.69
N PRO A 199 7.22 -18.64 3.75
CA PRO A 199 6.93 -19.49 4.91
C PRO A 199 6.03 -20.67 4.54
N LEU A 200 5.99 -21.67 5.43
CA LEU A 200 5.03 -22.76 5.34
C LEU A 200 3.62 -22.19 5.36
N TYR A 201 2.75 -22.69 4.49
CA TYR A 201 1.36 -22.25 4.43
C TYR A 201 0.65 -22.45 5.78
N GLN A 202 1.00 -23.52 6.51
CA GLN A 202 0.47 -23.76 7.84
C GLN A 202 0.89 -22.70 8.87
N ASP A 203 2.13 -22.22 8.81
CA ASP A 203 2.62 -21.16 9.71
C ASP A 203 1.90 -19.84 9.43
N VAL A 204 1.59 -19.56 8.16
CA VAL A 204 0.77 -18.40 7.77
C VAL A 204 -0.64 -18.52 8.34
N LYS A 205 -1.26 -19.71 8.26
CA LYS A 205 -2.59 -19.93 8.86
C LYS A 205 -2.57 -19.74 10.37
N GLU A 206 -1.57 -20.28 11.06
CA GLU A 206 -1.43 -20.10 12.51
C GLU A 206 -1.21 -18.62 12.87
N HIS A 207 -0.41 -17.90 12.07
CA HIS A 207 -0.18 -16.47 12.26
C HIS A 207 -1.47 -15.64 12.18
N TYR A 208 -2.39 -15.99 11.28
CA TYR A 208 -3.68 -15.32 11.12
C TYR A 208 -4.86 -16.04 11.77
N ARG A 209 -4.65 -16.96 12.71
CA ARG A 209 -5.71 -17.79 13.31
C ARG A 209 -6.86 -17.02 13.95
N GLU A 210 -6.60 -15.81 14.45
CA GLU A 210 -7.63 -14.97 15.08
C GLU A 210 -8.53 -14.29 14.04
N LEU A 211 -8.11 -14.28 12.77
CA LEU A 211 -8.86 -13.77 11.62
C LEU A 211 -9.47 -14.89 10.76
N LEU A 212 -9.08 -16.15 10.95
CA LEU A 212 -9.51 -17.31 10.16
C LEU A 212 -10.55 -18.15 10.91
#